data_AF-A0A831UB42-F1
#
_entry.id   AF-A0A831UB42-F1
#
_cell.length_a   1.000
_cell.length_b   1.000
_cell.length_c   1.000
_cell.angle_alpha   90.00
_cell.angle_beta   90.00
_cell.angle_gamma   90.00
#
_symmetry.space_group_name_H-M   'P 1'
#
loop_
_entity.id
_entity.type
_entity.pdbx_description
1 polymer ?
#
loop_
_entity_poly.entity_id
_entity_poly.type
_entity_poly.pdbx_seq_one_letter_code
_entity_poly.pdbx_strand_id
1 'polypeptide(L)'
;MTEILDKYRELLAEVDQWFRRCLASSGDRIHCAAGCSGCCRGLFDITLLDAALLKGGFDRLEEGTRELVLGRCRERLAGMQRLWPDFAPPFILNCRPEEEWELLMPDDDETPCPLLGADGRCFVYGFRPMTCRLHGLPLVDLDGEVHHDEWCTLNYMGGDPLADTGIRGEFPRIFREEVRLFRHFTRQLLGREFLELDTVIPTAILMDFTSFDWRRFAADFGATP
;
A
#
# COMPACT_ATOMS: atom_id res chain seq x y z
N MET A 1 4.75 -6.90 -18.33
CA MET A 1 4.06 -6.70 -17.03
C MET A 1 4.50 -7.69 -15.98
N THR A 2 4.39 -9.01 -16.22
CA THR A 2 4.75 -10.06 -15.25
C THR A 2 6.16 -9.91 -14.67
N GLU A 3 7.18 -9.70 -15.53
CA GLU A 3 8.57 -9.54 -15.07
C GLU A 3 8.76 -8.35 -14.10
N ILE A 4 8.02 -7.24 -14.29
CA ILE A 4 8.10 -6.08 -13.38
C ILE A 4 7.48 -6.43 -12.03
N LEU A 5 6.32 -7.10 -12.04
CA LEU A 5 5.66 -7.55 -10.82
C LEU A 5 6.47 -8.63 -10.09
N ASP A 6 7.27 -9.43 -10.81
CA ASP A 6 8.21 -10.37 -10.21
C ASP A 6 9.34 -9.63 -9.48
N LYS A 7 10.00 -8.67 -10.15
CA LYS A 7 11.03 -7.82 -9.52
C LYS A 7 10.49 -7.03 -8.34
N TYR A 8 9.25 -6.54 -8.45
CA TYR A 8 8.61 -5.83 -7.34
C TYR A 8 8.33 -6.76 -6.15
N ARG A 9 7.89 -8.00 -6.41
CA ARG A 9 7.76 -9.02 -5.35
C ARG A 9 9.09 -9.33 -4.67
N GLU A 10 10.20 -9.38 -5.41
CA GLU A 10 11.54 -9.55 -4.85
C GLU A 10 11.90 -8.37 -3.93
N LEU A 11 11.66 -7.13 -4.35
CA LEU A 11 11.87 -5.94 -3.53
C LEU A 11 11.03 -5.96 -2.24
N LEU A 12 9.74 -6.29 -2.34
CA LEU A 12 8.86 -6.43 -1.17
C LEU A 12 9.32 -7.55 -0.23
N ALA A 13 9.90 -8.63 -0.76
CA ALA A 13 10.46 -9.71 0.04
C ALA A 13 11.73 -9.27 0.80
N GLU A 14 12.48 -8.29 0.32
CA GLU A 14 13.59 -7.67 1.08
C GLU A 14 13.06 -6.91 2.30
N VAL A 15 11.96 -6.17 2.14
CA VAL A 15 11.29 -5.47 3.26
C VAL A 15 10.74 -6.47 4.28
N ASP A 16 10.12 -7.57 3.82
CA ASP A 16 9.69 -8.64 4.72
C ASP A 16 10.87 -9.30 5.47
N GLN A 17 12.03 -9.41 4.83
CA GLN A 17 13.23 -9.90 5.48
C GLN A 17 13.76 -8.90 6.51
N TRP A 18 13.77 -7.61 6.19
CA TRP A 18 14.12 -6.56 7.14
C TRP A 18 13.22 -6.61 8.38
N PHE A 19 11.90 -6.59 8.20
CA PHE A 19 10.95 -6.62 9.31
C PHE A 19 11.13 -7.86 10.19
N ARG A 20 11.33 -9.04 9.57
CA ARG A 20 11.61 -10.28 10.32
C ARG A 20 12.92 -10.24 11.11
N ARG A 21 13.96 -9.59 10.59
CA ARG A 21 15.20 -9.38 11.33
C ARG A 21 14.97 -8.47 12.55
N CYS A 22 14.23 -7.38 12.38
CA CYS A 22 13.85 -6.48 13.47
C CYS A 22 13.12 -7.24 14.59
N LEU A 23 12.10 -8.05 14.22
CA LEU A 23 11.39 -8.91 15.18
C LEU A 23 12.33 -9.85 15.95
N ALA A 24 13.29 -10.46 15.26
CA ALA A 24 14.24 -11.37 15.89
C ALA A 24 15.26 -10.67 16.80
N SER A 25 15.67 -9.44 16.49
CA SER A 25 16.67 -8.69 17.26
C SER A 25 16.08 -7.90 18.44
N SER A 26 14.81 -7.50 18.35
CA SER A 26 14.21 -6.57 19.32
C SER A 26 13.56 -7.25 20.52
N GLY A 27 13.52 -8.59 20.57
CA GLY A 27 12.91 -9.35 21.66
C GLY A 27 11.44 -8.99 21.86
N ASP A 28 11.02 -8.80 23.11
CA ASP A 28 9.63 -8.46 23.46
C ASP A 28 9.25 -6.99 23.19
N ARG A 29 10.15 -6.18 22.60
CA ARG A 29 9.88 -4.76 22.31
C ARG A 29 8.94 -4.58 21.12
N ILE A 30 8.77 -5.58 20.25
CA ILE A 30 7.86 -5.49 19.10
C ILE A 30 6.71 -6.47 19.30
N HIS A 31 5.48 -5.94 19.34
CA HIS A 31 4.25 -6.70 19.52
C HIS A 31 3.62 -7.18 18.20
N CYS A 32 4.10 -6.67 17.06
CA CYS A 32 3.59 -7.05 15.75
C CYS A 32 3.81 -8.55 15.48
N ALA A 33 2.72 -9.28 15.22
CA ALA A 33 2.72 -10.71 14.92
C ALA A 33 1.56 -11.05 13.97
N ALA A 34 1.58 -12.25 13.40
CA ALA A 34 0.46 -12.73 12.59
C ALA A 34 -0.85 -12.74 13.41
N GLY A 35 -1.88 -12.04 12.89
CA GLY A 35 -3.16 -11.84 13.61
C GLY A 35 -3.23 -10.52 14.40
N CYS A 36 -2.13 -9.78 14.52
CA CYS A 36 -2.19 -8.38 14.94
C CYS A 36 -2.74 -7.54 13.77
N SER A 37 -3.91 -6.94 13.97
CA SER A 37 -4.61 -6.15 12.94
C SER A 37 -4.87 -4.71 13.38
N GLY A 38 -4.15 -4.24 14.42
CA GLY A 38 -4.30 -2.89 14.95
C GLY A 38 -4.02 -1.82 13.90
N CYS A 39 -3.12 -2.04 12.95
CA CYS A 39 -2.87 -1.11 11.84
C CYS A 39 -3.74 -1.37 10.59
N CYS A 40 -4.56 -2.41 10.57
CA CYS A 40 -5.34 -2.80 9.39
C CYS A 40 -6.70 -2.06 9.34
N ARG A 41 -6.66 -0.74 9.49
CA ARG A 41 -7.82 0.15 9.52
C ARG A 41 -7.53 1.44 8.76
N GLY A 42 -8.57 2.17 8.41
CA GLY A 42 -8.47 3.42 7.67
C GLY A 42 -8.13 3.24 6.20
N LEU A 43 -7.92 4.36 5.53
CA LEU A 43 -7.38 4.42 4.18
C LEU A 43 -6.00 5.02 4.20
N PHE A 44 -5.18 4.56 3.28
CA PHE A 44 -3.88 5.10 2.95
C PHE A 44 -3.69 4.88 1.46
N ASP A 45 -2.93 5.76 0.85
CA ASP A 45 -2.56 5.65 -0.54
C ASP A 45 -1.60 4.47 -0.76
N ILE A 46 -1.72 3.88 -1.94
CA ILE A 46 -0.83 2.85 -2.45
C ILE A 46 -0.55 3.17 -3.91
N THR A 47 0.65 2.85 -4.36
CA THR A 47 1.02 3.08 -5.75
C THR A 47 0.18 2.22 -6.69
N LEU A 48 0.03 2.64 -7.95
CA LEU A 48 -0.62 1.81 -8.97
C LEU A 48 0.11 0.47 -9.20
N LEU A 49 1.41 0.40 -8.89
CA LEU A 49 2.20 -0.83 -8.91
C LEU A 49 1.79 -1.78 -7.78
N ASP A 50 1.61 -1.26 -6.56
CA ASP A 50 1.01 -2.00 -5.45
C ASP A 50 -0.39 -2.51 -5.82
N ALA A 51 -1.23 -1.63 -6.37
CA ALA A 51 -2.60 -1.96 -6.76
C ALA A 51 -2.65 -3.14 -7.75
N ALA A 52 -1.78 -3.15 -8.75
CA ALA A 52 -1.69 -4.25 -9.72
C ALA A 52 -1.26 -5.58 -9.07
N LEU A 53 -0.27 -5.54 -8.18
CA LEU A 53 0.16 -6.74 -7.45
C LEU A 53 -0.93 -7.26 -6.50
N LEU A 54 -1.57 -6.34 -5.77
CA LEU A 54 -2.64 -6.62 -4.83
C LEU A 54 -3.85 -7.24 -5.53
N LYS A 55 -4.26 -6.67 -6.66
CA LYS A 55 -5.34 -7.21 -7.51
C LYS A 55 -5.02 -8.63 -7.98
N GLY A 56 -3.78 -8.90 -8.38
CA GLY A 56 -3.32 -10.24 -8.74
C GLY A 56 -3.35 -11.24 -7.58
N GLY A 57 -3.20 -10.79 -6.33
CA GLY A 57 -3.43 -11.61 -5.14
C GLY A 57 -4.92 -11.89 -4.91
N PHE A 58 -5.75 -10.86 -5.00
CA PHE A 58 -7.20 -10.95 -4.85
C PHE A 58 -7.85 -11.88 -5.88
N ASP A 59 -7.41 -11.85 -7.14
CA ASP A 59 -8.00 -12.66 -8.21
C ASP A 59 -7.81 -14.17 -8.02
N ARG A 60 -6.86 -14.56 -7.15
CA ARG A 60 -6.57 -15.96 -6.79
C ARG A 60 -7.37 -16.45 -5.58
N LEU A 61 -8.11 -15.58 -4.91
CA LEU A 61 -8.97 -15.98 -3.79
C LEU A 61 -10.14 -16.82 -4.27
N GLU A 62 -10.67 -17.64 -3.36
CA GLU A 62 -11.90 -18.40 -3.60
C GLU A 62 -13.09 -17.46 -3.87
N GLU A 63 -14.06 -17.93 -4.65
CA GLU A 63 -15.19 -17.13 -5.11
C GLU A 63 -15.94 -16.44 -3.97
N GLY A 64 -16.30 -17.18 -2.91
CA GLY A 64 -17.01 -16.61 -1.76
C GLY A 64 -16.19 -15.54 -1.01
N THR A 65 -14.87 -15.71 -0.92
CA THR A 65 -14.00 -14.68 -0.32
C THR A 65 -13.90 -13.45 -1.22
N ARG A 66 -13.84 -13.63 -2.55
CA ARG A 66 -13.84 -12.51 -3.49
C ARG A 66 -15.12 -11.70 -3.40
N GLU A 67 -16.28 -12.36 -3.37
CA GLU A 67 -17.57 -11.69 -3.23
C GLU A 67 -17.68 -10.89 -1.92
N LEU A 68 -17.23 -11.47 -0.81
CA LEU A 68 -17.17 -10.80 0.49
C LEU A 68 -16.32 -9.53 0.43
N VAL A 69 -15.09 -9.63 -0.09
CA VAL A 69 -14.17 -8.50 -0.21
C VAL A 69 -14.72 -7.44 -1.16
N LEU A 70 -15.29 -7.83 -2.31
CA LEU A 70 -15.91 -6.91 -3.26
C LEU A 70 -17.07 -6.13 -2.64
N GLY A 71 -17.90 -6.78 -1.80
CA GLY A 71 -18.96 -6.11 -1.05
C GLY A 71 -18.40 -4.98 -0.18
N ARG A 72 -17.37 -5.28 0.62
CA ARG A 72 -16.68 -4.31 1.48
C ARG A 72 -16.02 -3.18 0.67
N CYS A 73 -15.38 -3.50 -0.45
CA CYS A 73 -14.75 -2.50 -1.32
C CYS A 73 -15.79 -1.55 -1.94
N ARG A 74 -16.94 -2.06 -2.37
CA ARG A 74 -18.05 -1.24 -2.92
C ARG A 74 -18.66 -0.34 -1.86
N GLU A 75 -18.81 -0.82 -0.63
CA GLU A 75 -19.28 -0.01 0.49
C GLU A 75 -18.33 1.15 0.79
N ARG A 76 -17.02 0.87 0.85
CA ARG A 76 -15.98 1.91 1.00
C ARG A 76 -16.03 2.91 -0.16
N LEU A 77 -16.09 2.44 -1.41
CA LEU A 77 -16.21 3.31 -2.58
C LEU A 77 -17.46 4.20 -2.50
N ALA A 78 -18.61 3.68 -2.06
CA ALA A 78 -19.81 4.48 -1.90
C ALA A 78 -19.64 5.59 -0.84
N GLY A 79 -18.83 5.35 0.19
CA GLY A 79 -18.39 6.36 1.15
C GLY A 79 -17.56 7.46 0.51
N MET A 80 -16.55 7.04 -0.22
CA MET A 80 -15.63 7.91 -0.95
C MET A 80 -16.37 8.79 -1.97
N GLN A 81 -17.33 8.22 -2.71
CA GLN A 81 -18.12 8.95 -3.72
C GLN A 81 -19.11 9.95 -3.13
N ARG A 82 -19.42 9.88 -1.82
CA ARG A 82 -20.17 10.97 -1.17
C ARG A 82 -19.34 12.23 -1.01
N LEU A 83 -18.02 12.06 -0.83
CA LEU A 83 -17.06 13.15 -0.69
C LEU A 83 -16.58 13.63 -2.06
N TRP A 84 -16.25 12.68 -2.94
CA TRP A 84 -15.78 12.91 -4.31
C TRP A 84 -16.71 12.23 -5.33
N PRO A 85 -17.82 12.89 -5.74
CA PRO A 85 -18.83 12.28 -6.63
C PRO A 85 -18.32 11.85 -8.01
N ASP A 86 -17.21 12.41 -8.47
CA ASP A 86 -16.54 12.10 -9.73
C ASP A 86 -15.42 11.05 -9.57
N PHE A 87 -15.23 10.50 -8.37
CA PHE A 87 -14.23 9.45 -8.14
C PHE A 87 -14.69 8.14 -8.81
N ALA A 88 -14.21 7.94 -10.03
CA ALA A 88 -14.61 6.90 -10.97
C ALA A 88 -13.38 6.17 -11.52
N PRO A 89 -13.55 5.01 -12.19
CA PRO A 89 -12.44 4.29 -12.80
C PRO A 89 -11.58 5.21 -13.68
N PRO A 90 -10.24 5.18 -13.54
CA PRO A 90 -9.47 4.13 -12.87
C PRO A 90 -9.25 4.33 -11.36
N PHE A 91 -9.91 5.28 -10.71
CA PHE A 91 -9.80 5.57 -9.27
C PHE A 91 -8.40 6.04 -8.84
N ILE A 92 -7.84 6.97 -9.61
CA ILE A 92 -6.53 7.58 -9.34
C ILE A 92 -6.73 8.85 -8.50
N LEU A 93 -6.04 8.94 -7.37
CA LEU A 93 -6.13 10.05 -6.42
C LEU A 93 -5.53 11.34 -7.00
N ASN A 94 -4.43 11.22 -7.75
CA ASN A 94 -3.67 12.34 -8.33
C ASN A 94 -4.43 13.09 -9.44
N CYS A 95 -5.69 12.72 -9.74
CA CYS A 95 -6.62 13.56 -10.48
C CYS A 95 -7.07 14.80 -9.68
N ARG A 96 -6.79 14.83 -8.37
CA ARG A 96 -7.09 15.92 -7.44
C ARG A 96 -5.81 16.31 -6.66
N PRO A 97 -5.69 17.57 -6.21
CA PRO A 97 -4.60 18.00 -5.33
C PRO A 97 -4.53 17.16 -4.04
N GLU A 98 -3.32 16.93 -3.54
CA GLU A 98 -3.07 16.12 -2.34
C GLU A 98 -3.78 16.68 -1.09
N GLU A 99 -3.95 18.01 -0.99
CA GLU A 99 -4.62 18.65 0.14
C GLU A 99 -6.10 18.22 0.25
N GLU A 100 -6.70 17.75 -0.83
CA GLU A 100 -8.07 17.22 -0.79
C GLU A 100 -8.12 15.78 -0.24
N TRP A 101 -7.01 15.04 -0.26
CA TRP A 101 -6.97 13.62 0.07
C TRP A 101 -7.25 13.36 1.55
N GLU A 102 -6.93 14.30 2.44
CA GLU A 102 -7.25 14.23 3.87
C GLU A 102 -8.75 14.02 4.13
N LEU A 103 -9.62 14.57 3.27
CA LEU A 103 -11.07 14.36 3.37
C LEU A 103 -11.44 12.89 3.16
N LEU A 104 -10.71 12.20 2.29
CA LEU A 104 -10.93 10.81 1.94
C LEU A 104 -10.29 9.85 2.96
N MET A 105 -9.18 10.27 3.56
CA MET A 105 -8.32 9.45 4.42
C MET A 105 -8.06 10.14 5.77
N PRO A 106 -9.08 10.37 6.60
CA PRO A 106 -8.87 11.01 7.90
C PRO A 106 -8.16 10.06 8.87
N ASP A 107 -7.27 10.61 9.71
CA ASP A 107 -6.44 9.84 10.66
C ASP A 107 -7.24 9.03 11.69
N ASP A 108 -8.48 9.44 11.96
CA ASP A 108 -9.38 8.77 12.91
C ASP A 108 -10.31 7.73 12.25
N ASP A 109 -10.09 7.38 10.97
CA ASP A 109 -10.84 6.31 10.31
C ASP A 109 -10.47 4.94 10.87
N GLU A 110 -11.32 4.46 11.76
CA GLU A 110 -11.23 3.15 12.40
C GLU A 110 -11.81 2.00 11.57
N THR A 111 -12.27 2.27 10.34
CA THR A 111 -12.90 1.25 9.50
C THR A 111 -11.91 0.16 9.11
N PRO A 112 -12.21 -1.13 9.34
CA PRO A 112 -11.32 -2.22 8.97
C PRO A 112 -11.02 -2.28 7.46
N CYS A 113 -9.79 -2.64 7.12
CA CYS A 113 -9.40 -2.90 5.73
C CYS A 113 -10.30 -3.99 5.10
N PRO A 114 -10.80 -3.81 3.85
CA PRO A 114 -11.67 -4.79 3.20
C PRO A 114 -11.09 -6.21 3.12
N LEU A 115 -9.76 -6.32 3.07
CA LEU A 115 -9.00 -7.57 2.96
C LEU A 115 -8.75 -8.25 4.31
N LEU A 116 -9.18 -7.66 5.42
CA LEU A 116 -8.99 -8.22 6.76
C LEU A 116 -10.00 -9.35 7.03
N GLY A 117 -9.48 -10.54 7.33
CA GLY A 117 -10.23 -11.69 7.80
C GLY A 117 -10.71 -11.53 9.24
N ALA A 118 -11.73 -12.29 9.62
CA ALA A 118 -12.29 -12.25 10.98
C ALA A 118 -11.31 -12.76 12.06
N ASP A 119 -10.28 -13.51 11.66
CA ASP A 119 -9.18 -14.00 12.50
C ASP A 119 -8.02 -12.99 12.62
N GLY A 120 -8.20 -11.77 12.11
CA GLY A 120 -7.17 -10.72 12.11
C GLY A 120 -6.11 -10.90 11.03
N ARG A 121 -6.27 -11.86 10.09
CA ARG A 121 -5.30 -12.10 9.02
C ARG A 121 -5.77 -11.52 7.70
N CYS A 122 -4.86 -10.91 6.94
CA CYS A 122 -5.16 -10.44 5.59
C CYS A 122 -5.35 -11.62 4.63
N PHE A 123 -6.44 -11.63 3.86
CA PHE A 123 -6.71 -12.67 2.85
C PHE A 123 -5.61 -12.79 1.79
N VAL A 124 -4.90 -11.70 1.53
CA VAL A 124 -3.83 -11.62 0.52
C VAL A 124 -2.52 -11.17 1.15
N TYR A 125 -2.21 -11.62 2.37
CA TYR A 125 -1.05 -11.15 3.15
C TYR A 125 0.27 -11.14 2.36
N GLY A 126 0.51 -12.14 1.49
CA GLY A 126 1.70 -12.19 0.63
C GLY A 126 1.76 -11.14 -0.49
N PHE A 127 0.63 -10.53 -0.84
CA PHE A 127 0.46 -9.50 -1.87
C PHE A 127 0.22 -8.12 -1.27
N ARG A 128 0.40 -7.95 0.05
CA ARG A 128 0.17 -6.66 0.70
C ARG A 128 1.10 -5.57 0.13
N PRO A 129 0.60 -4.32 0.04
CA PRO A 129 1.36 -3.17 -0.45
C PRO A 129 2.65 -2.88 0.33
N MET A 130 3.55 -2.10 -0.25
CA MET A 130 4.78 -1.60 0.40
C MET A 130 4.49 -0.94 1.76
N THR A 131 3.56 0.02 1.79
CA THR A 131 3.19 0.74 3.02
C THR A 131 2.75 -0.21 4.15
N CYS A 132 1.97 -1.26 3.83
CA CYS A 132 1.56 -2.27 4.81
C CYS A 132 2.73 -3.12 5.38
N ARG A 133 3.89 -3.15 4.71
CA ARG A 133 5.09 -3.89 5.16
C ARG A 133 6.01 -3.04 6.00
N LEU A 134 6.06 -1.75 5.69
CA LEU A 134 6.87 -0.76 6.38
C LEU A 134 6.19 -0.31 7.68
N HIS A 135 4.86 -0.33 7.72
CA HIS A 135 4.11 0.12 8.88
C HIS A 135 4.42 -0.68 10.15
N GLY A 136 4.46 0.03 11.28
CA GLY A 136 4.62 -0.52 12.62
C GLY A 136 5.99 -0.29 13.25
N LEU A 137 7.02 0.02 12.46
CA LEU A 137 8.35 0.42 12.93
C LEU A 137 8.77 1.72 12.24
N PRO A 138 9.57 2.58 12.89
CA PRO A 138 10.11 3.75 12.22
C PRO A 138 11.10 3.33 11.13
N LEU A 139 11.23 4.15 10.10
CA LEU A 139 12.09 3.89 8.95
C LEU A 139 13.39 4.66 9.13
N VAL A 140 14.34 4.01 9.80
CA VAL A 140 15.68 4.56 10.09
C VAL A 140 16.71 3.95 9.13
N ASP A 141 17.44 4.77 8.38
CA ASP A 141 18.49 4.32 7.48
C ASP A 141 19.73 3.81 8.23
N LEU A 142 20.64 3.15 7.52
CA LEU A 142 21.88 2.62 8.08
C LEU A 142 22.75 3.70 8.75
N ASP A 143 22.79 4.91 8.19
CA ASP A 143 23.52 6.04 8.76
C ASP A 143 22.79 6.70 9.96
N GLY A 144 21.53 6.36 10.17
CA GLY A 144 20.67 6.88 11.23
C GLY A 144 19.73 8.00 10.77
N GLU A 145 19.71 8.37 9.49
CA GLU A 145 18.69 9.26 8.94
C GLU A 145 17.28 8.66 9.15
N VAL A 146 16.33 9.48 9.59
CA VAL A 146 14.95 9.05 9.82
C VAL A 146 14.11 9.49 8.64
N HIS A 147 13.56 8.54 7.89
CA HIS A 147 12.67 8.79 6.76
C HIS A 147 11.20 8.86 7.17
N HIS A 148 10.83 8.14 8.23
CA HIS A 148 9.48 8.15 8.79
C HIS A 148 9.58 7.79 10.27
N ASP A 149 9.01 8.64 11.12
CA ASP A 149 9.12 8.58 12.58
C ASP A 149 7.84 8.13 13.27
N GLU A 150 6.84 7.62 12.54
CA GLU A 150 5.67 7.01 13.16
C GLU A 150 5.86 5.49 13.31
N TRP A 151 5.33 4.95 14.41
CA TRP A 151 5.34 3.52 14.67
C TRP A 151 4.12 3.11 15.50
N CYS A 152 3.87 1.80 15.54
CA CYS A 152 2.76 1.28 16.31
C CYS A 152 2.97 1.57 17.80
N THR A 153 1.99 2.18 18.47
CA THR A 153 2.03 2.51 19.90
C THR A 153 2.18 1.30 20.83
N LEU A 154 1.95 0.08 20.32
CA LEU A 154 2.22 -1.17 21.03
C LEU A 154 3.68 -1.59 20.97
N ASN A 155 4.46 -1.06 20.02
CA ASN A 155 5.89 -1.35 19.89
C ASN A 155 6.71 -0.37 20.74
N TYR A 156 7.81 -0.85 21.29
CA TYR A 156 8.75 -0.10 22.13
C TYR A 156 8.05 0.63 23.29
N MET A 157 7.06 0.00 23.94
CA MET A 157 6.40 0.59 25.11
C MET A 157 7.43 0.95 26.19
N GLY A 158 7.58 2.24 26.46
CA GLY A 158 8.56 2.76 27.43
C GLY A 158 10.01 2.80 26.94
N GLY A 159 10.25 2.66 25.63
CA GLY A 159 11.56 2.78 25.01
C GLY A 159 11.51 3.64 23.73
N ASP A 160 12.70 4.00 23.23
CA ASP A 160 12.84 4.76 21.99
C ASP A 160 13.31 3.81 20.86
N PRO A 161 12.49 3.54 19.84
CA PRO A 161 12.90 2.70 18.71
C PRO A 161 14.02 3.34 17.88
N LEU A 162 14.15 4.67 17.83
CA LEU A 162 15.17 5.35 17.03
C LEU A 162 16.60 5.09 17.55
N ALA A 163 16.72 4.74 18.83
CA ALA A 163 17.99 4.34 19.44
C ALA A 163 18.40 2.88 19.08
N ASP A 164 17.49 2.07 18.54
CA ASP A 164 17.76 0.67 18.24
C ASP A 164 18.40 0.51 16.86
N THR A 165 19.72 0.37 16.82
CA THR A 165 20.44 0.15 15.54
C THR A 165 20.03 -1.16 14.84
N GLY A 166 19.38 -2.10 15.55
CA GLY A 166 18.92 -3.37 14.99
C GLY A 166 17.72 -3.24 14.05
N ILE A 167 17.01 -2.11 14.08
CA ILE A 167 15.87 -1.87 13.19
C ILE A 167 16.21 -1.05 11.93
N ARG A 168 17.48 -0.68 11.75
CA ARG A 168 17.90 0.09 10.58
C ARG A 168 17.80 -0.72 9.28
N GLY A 169 17.48 -0.05 8.18
CA GLY A 169 17.31 -0.67 6.85
C GLY A 169 17.81 0.22 5.73
N GLU A 170 18.08 -0.32 4.54
CA GLU A 170 18.58 0.44 3.38
C GLU A 170 17.45 1.17 2.63
N PHE A 171 16.70 2.01 3.33
CA PHE A 171 15.47 2.62 2.80
C PHE A 171 15.70 3.49 1.55
N PRO A 172 16.76 4.33 1.45
CA PRO A 172 17.02 5.09 0.23
C PRO A 172 17.22 4.21 -1.02
N ARG A 173 17.81 3.01 -0.86
CA ARG A 173 17.95 2.06 -1.96
C ARG A 173 16.59 1.45 -2.31
N ILE A 174 15.83 1.02 -1.30
CA ILE A 174 14.51 0.39 -1.48
C ILE A 174 13.57 1.33 -2.22
N PHE A 175 13.41 2.57 -1.75
CA PHE A 175 12.51 3.56 -2.36
C PHE A 175 12.97 3.96 -3.77
N ARG A 176 14.28 4.08 -4.01
CA ARG A 176 14.79 4.35 -5.35
C ARG A 176 14.48 3.23 -6.33
N GLU A 177 14.60 1.98 -5.91
CA GLU A 177 14.26 0.83 -6.75
C GLU A 177 12.74 0.73 -6.96
N GLU A 178 11.92 1.03 -5.95
CA GLU A 178 10.47 1.12 -6.09
C GLU A 178 10.06 2.15 -7.14
N VAL A 179 10.56 3.39 -7.05
CA VAL A 179 10.28 4.44 -8.05
C VAL A 179 10.76 4.01 -9.44
N ARG A 180 11.91 3.34 -9.55
CA ARG A 180 12.41 2.82 -10.84
C ARG A 180 11.48 1.77 -11.44
N LEU A 181 11.04 0.81 -10.63
CA LEU A 181 10.09 -0.24 -11.05
C LEU A 181 8.74 0.37 -11.41
N PHE A 182 8.25 1.33 -10.63
CA PHE A 182 7.02 2.06 -10.86
C PHE A 182 7.04 2.82 -12.20
N ARG A 183 8.11 3.55 -12.50
CA ARG A 183 8.29 4.23 -13.80
C ARG A 183 8.27 3.24 -14.97
N HIS A 184 8.92 2.09 -14.81
CA HIS A 184 8.92 1.07 -15.85
C HIS A 184 7.54 0.42 -16.01
N PHE A 185 6.83 0.18 -14.90
CA PHE A 185 5.47 -0.33 -14.88
C PHE A 185 4.52 0.60 -15.63
N THR A 186 4.53 1.89 -15.27
CA THR A 186 3.66 2.89 -15.88
C THR A 186 3.97 3.08 -17.37
N ARG A 187 5.25 3.04 -17.77
CA ARG A 187 5.62 3.03 -19.19
C ARG A 187 4.99 1.87 -19.95
N GLN A 188 4.96 0.67 -19.38
CA GLN A 188 4.35 -0.50 -20.03
C GLN A 188 2.82 -0.42 -20.07
N LEU A 189 2.19 0.01 -18.97
CA LEU A 189 0.73 0.04 -18.83
C LEU A 189 0.10 1.24 -19.54
N LEU A 190 0.61 2.44 -19.28
CA LEU A 190 0.06 3.72 -19.73
C LEU A 190 0.73 4.25 -21.00
N GLY A 191 1.87 3.68 -21.42
CA GLY A 191 2.62 4.13 -22.61
C GLY A 191 3.54 5.33 -22.36
N ARG A 192 3.59 5.86 -21.13
CA ARG A 192 4.50 6.92 -20.67
C ARG A 192 4.87 6.71 -19.21
N GLU A 193 5.94 7.34 -18.76
CA GLU A 193 6.35 7.27 -17.36
C GLU A 193 5.58 8.28 -16.51
N PHE A 194 5.23 7.83 -15.30
CA PHE A 194 4.81 8.66 -14.20
C PHE A 194 5.77 8.46 -13.03
N LEU A 195 5.96 9.51 -12.24
CA LEU A 195 6.69 9.42 -10.98
C LEU A 195 5.80 8.88 -9.86
N GLU A 196 4.50 9.18 -9.95
CA GLU A 196 3.52 8.88 -8.93
C GLU A 196 2.12 8.78 -9.56
N LEU A 197 1.36 7.75 -9.17
CA LEU A 197 -0.05 7.52 -9.49
C LEU A 197 -0.57 6.56 -8.42
N ASP A 198 -1.48 7.05 -7.59
CA ASP A 198 -1.90 6.38 -6.37
C ASP A 198 -3.39 6.14 -6.35
N THR A 199 -3.77 5.16 -5.55
CA THR A 199 -5.13 4.77 -5.27
C THR A 199 -5.21 4.30 -3.82
N VAL A 200 -6.36 3.80 -3.39
CA VAL A 200 -6.51 3.16 -2.10
C VAL A 200 -6.84 1.67 -2.28
N ILE A 201 -6.56 0.86 -1.26
CA ILE A 201 -6.81 -0.60 -1.29
C ILE A 201 -8.22 -0.96 -1.79
N PRO A 202 -9.33 -0.35 -1.29
CA PRO A 202 -10.67 -0.70 -1.75
C PRO A 202 -10.82 -0.58 -3.27
N THR A 203 -10.32 0.51 -3.87
CA THR A 203 -10.47 0.76 -5.30
C THR A 203 -9.45 0.02 -6.15
N ALA A 204 -8.26 -0.26 -5.64
CA ALA A 204 -7.31 -1.17 -6.28
C ALA A 204 -7.94 -2.55 -6.59
N ILE A 205 -8.76 -3.07 -5.68
CA ILE A 205 -9.50 -4.33 -5.89
C ILE A 205 -10.57 -4.20 -6.98
N LEU A 206 -11.14 -3.01 -7.16
CA LEU A 206 -12.19 -2.73 -8.15
C LEU A 206 -11.64 -2.35 -9.54
N MET A 207 -10.34 -2.10 -9.66
CA MET A 207 -9.69 -1.72 -10.93
C MET A 207 -9.71 -2.86 -11.95
N ASP A 208 -9.90 -2.50 -13.22
CA ASP A 208 -9.69 -3.39 -14.35
C ASP A 208 -8.37 -3.06 -15.06
N PHE A 209 -7.32 -3.82 -14.75
CA PHE A 209 -6.01 -3.67 -15.39
C PHE A 209 -5.95 -4.25 -16.83
N THR A 210 -6.99 -4.95 -17.27
CA THR A 210 -6.99 -5.72 -18.52
C THR A 210 -7.78 -5.05 -19.64
N SER A 211 -8.99 -4.57 -19.35
CA SER A 211 -9.91 -4.04 -20.37
C SER A 211 -10.03 -2.51 -20.34
N PHE A 212 -9.59 -1.86 -19.26
CA PHE A 212 -9.59 -0.40 -19.18
C PHE A 212 -8.55 0.22 -20.14
N ASP A 213 -8.92 1.31 -20.81
CA ASP A 213 -8.03 2.02 -21.74
C ASP A 213 -7.05 2.95 -20.99
N TRP A 214 -6.03 2.33 -20.39
CA TRP A 214 -4.99 3.03 -19.62
C TRP A 214 -4.20 4.04 -20.44
N ARG A 215 -4.04 3.81 -21.74
CA ARG A 215 -3.29 4.73 -22.63
C ARG A 215 -4.11 5.97 -22.94
N ARG A 216 -5.41 5.83 -23.17
CA ARG A 216 -6.30 6.99 -23.30
C ARG A 216 -6.37 7.79 -22.01
N PHE A 217 -6.55 7.12 -20.87
CA PHE A 217 -6.49 7.79 -19.57
C PHE A 217 -5.20 8.60 -19.42
N ALA A 218 -4.03 8.02 -19.75
CA ALA A 218 -2.74 8.70 -19.65
C ALA A 218 -2.57 9.89 -20.61
N ALA A 219 -3.27 9.89 -21.74
CA ALA A 219 -3.25 10.97 -22.71
C ALA A 219 -4.11 12.15 -22.23
N ASP A 220 -5.23 11.86 -21.56
CA ASP A 220 -6.13 12.85 -20.98
C ASP A 220 -5.58 13.38 -19.63
N PHE A 221 -4.84 12.54 -18.90
CA PHE A 221 -4.23 12.87 -17.61
C PHE A 221 -3.09 13.89 -17.79
N GLY A 222 -3.29 15.09 -17.26
CA GLY A 222 -2.38 16.24 -17.43
C GLY A 222 -2.58 17.03 -18.74
N ALA A 223 -3.64 16.75 -19.51
CA ALA A 223 -4.07 17.57 -20.65
C ALA A 223 -5.04 18.72 -20.27
N THR A 224 -5.36 18.85 -18.98
CA THR A 224 -6.04 20.03 -18.43
C THR A 224 -5.03 21.19 -18.42
N PRO A 225 -5.39 22.38 -18.96
CA PRO A 225 -4.45 23.44 -19.32
C PRO A 225 -3.59 23.97 -18.17
#